data_AF-A0A6J0CWV4-F1
#
_entry.id   AF-A0A6J0CWV4-F1
#
_cell.length_a   1.000
_cell.length_b   1.000
_cell.length_c   1.000
_cell.angle_alpha   90.00
_cell.angle_beta   90.00
_cell.angle_gamma   90.00
#
_symmetry.space_group_name_H-M   'P 1'
#
loop_
_entity.id
_entity.type
_entity.pdbx_description
1 polymer ?
#
loop_
_entity_poly.entity_id
_entity_poly.type
_entity_poly.pdbx_seq_one_letter_code
_entity_poly.pdbx_strand_id
1 'polypeptide(L)'
;MTKKTYVESILEGIKQCKQENLDIDVRYLMAIDRRGGLTVAKETVELAKEFFLSTEDTVLGLDLSGDPTIGQAKDFLEPLLEAKKAGLKLALHLAEVNNI
;
A
#
# COMPACT_ATOMS: atom_id res chain seq x y z
N MET A 1 3.60 17.41 5.42
CA MET A 1 4.21 16.22 4.79
C MET A 1 3.23 15.67 3.76
N THR A 2 3.67 15.38 2.54
CA THR A 2 2.82 14.74 1.52
C THR A 2 2.97 13.22 1.60
N LYS A 3 2.00 12.46 1.06
CA LYS A 3 2.10 10.98 0.97
C LYS A 3 3.39 10.54 0.28
N LYS A 4 3.80 11.24 -0.78
CA LYS A 4 5.04 10.98 -1.51
C LYS A 4 6.27 11.15 -0.62
N THR A 5 6.42 12.30 0.03
CA THR A 5 7.56 12.55 0.93
C THR A 5 7.63 11.57 2.11
N TYR A 6 6.48 11.08 2.57
CA TYR A 6 6.40 10.05 3.60
C TYR A 6 6.97 8.70 3.10
N VAL A 7 6.55 8.25 1.91
CA VAL A 7 7.05 7.00 1.31
C VAL A 7 8.54 7.11 0.97
N GLU A 8 9.00 8.23 0.42
CA GLU A 8 10.42 8.49 0.15
C GLU A 8 11.27 8.35 1.42
N SER A 9 10.77 8.87 2.54
CA SER A 9 11.47 8.77 3.84
C SER A 9 11.60 7.31 4.31
N ILE A 10 10.57 6.49 4.12
CA ILE A 10 10.62 5.04 4.45
C ILE A 10 11.62 4.33 3.55
N LEU A 11 11.57 4.59 2.24
CA LEU A 11 12.45 3.93 1.27
C LEU A 11 13.92 4.28 1.49
N GLU A 12 14.22 5.52 1.88
CA GLU A 12 15.58 5.93 2.25
C GLU A 12 16.07 5.19 3.51
N GLY A 13 15.21 4.99 4.51
CA GLY A 13 15.54 4.14 5.67
C GLY A 13 15.83 2.69 5.29
N ILE A 14 15.00 2.09 4.43
CA ILE A 14 15.25 0.72 3.91
C ILE A 14 16.58 0.65 3.16
N LYS A 15 16.89 1.66 2.35
CA LYS A 15 18.16 1.74 1.61
C LYS A 15 19.37 1.87 2.53
N GLN A 16 19.28 2.65 3.59
CA GLN A 16 20.35 2.77 4.59
C GLN A 16 20.62 1.43 5.28
N CYS A 17 19.59 0.71 5.70
CA CYS A 17 19.74 -0.63 6.27
C CYS A 17 20.43 -1.61 5.31
N LYS A 18 20.12 -1.53 4.00
CA LYS A 18 20.81 -2.32 2.97
C LYS A 18 22.29 -1.95 2.86
N GLN A 19 22.64 -0.66 2.95
CA GLN A 19 24.03 -0.18 2.92
C GLN A 19 24.84 -0.63 4.15
N GLU A 20 24.18 -0.78 5.30
CA GLU A 20 24.76 -1.31 6.54
C GLU A 20 24.92 -2.85 6.53
N ASN A 21 24.50 -3.54 5.46
CA ASN A 21 24.55 -5.00 5.31
C ASN A 21 23.87 -5.77 6.46
N LEU A 22 22.72 -5.27 6.94
CA LEU A 22 21.89 -6.02 7.89
C LEU A 22 21.30 -7.25 7.21
N ASP A 23 21.30 -8.40 7.91
CA ASP A 23 20.76 -9.67 7.40
C ASP A 23 19.23 -9.70 7.51
N ILE A 24 18.56 -8.88 6.69
CA ILE A 24 17.11 -8.81 6.59
C ILE A 24 16.68 -8.44 5.17
N ASP A 25 15.74 -9.21 4.61
CA ASP A 25 15.12 -8.87 3.34
C ASP A 25 13.80 -8.12 3.56
N VAL A 26 13.73 -6.88 3.08
CA VAL A 26 12.59 -5.97 3.32
C VAL A 26 11.80 -5.74 2.05
N ARG A 27 10.48 -5.90 2.14
CA ARG A 27 9.50 -5.52 1.11
C ARG A 27 8.45 -4.61 1.72
N TYR A 28 7.91 -3.73 0.91
CA TYR A 28 6.98 -2.69 1.35
C TYR A 28 5.64 -2.80 0.61
N LEU A 29 4.55 -2.82 1.39
CA LEU A 29 3.18 -2.69 0.91
C LEU A 29 2.61 -1.37 1.42
N MET A 30 2.03 -0.58 0.52
CA MET A 30 1.38 0.67 0.91
C MET A 30 -0.06 0.42 1.34
N ALA A 31 -0.44 0.88 2.53
CA ALA A 31 -1.78 0.66 3.06
C ALA A 31 -2.79 1.71 2.56
N ILE A 32 -3.94 1.23 2.10
CA ILE A 32 -5.17 1.99 1.88
C ILE A 32 -5.97 1.92 3.17
N ASP A 33 -6.09 3.05 3.85
CA ASP A 33 -6.98 3.20 5.00
C ASP A 33 -8.43 3.41 4.52
N ARG A 34 -9.33 2.51 4.93
CA ARG A 34 -10.76 2.59 4.60
C ARG A 34 -11.40 3.94 4.91
N ARG A 35 -10.93 4.66 5.94
CA ARG A 35 -11.44 6.00 6.32
C ARG A 35 -11.19 7.06 5.25
N GLY A 36 -10.19 6.86 4.39
CA GLY A 36 -9.87 7.77 3.31
C GLY A 36 -10.84 7.70 2.12
N GLY A 37 -11.63 6.63 2.02
CA GLY A 37 -12.56 6.41 0.91
C GLY A 37 -11.88 6.27 -0.46
N LEU A 38 -12.70 6.34 -1.52
CA LEU A 38 -12.28 6.04 -2.90
C LEU A 38 -11.18 6.96 -3.42
N THR A 39 -11.26 8.28 -3.17
CA THR A 39 -10.27 9.24 -3.66
C THR A 39 -8.88 8.93 -3.12
N VAL A 40 -8.78 8.73 -1.80
CA VAL A 40 -7.51 8.38 -1.15
C VAL A 40 -6.99 7.04 -1.64
N ALA A 41 -7.87 6.06 -1.87
CA ALA A 41 -7.50 4.76 -2.42
C ALA A 41 -6.86 4.88 -3.81
N LYS A 42 -7.48 5.63 -4.73
CA LYS A 42 -6.91 5.86 -6.08
C LYS A 42 -5.56 6.57 -6.02
N GLU A 43 -5.42 7.60 -5.19
CA GLU A 43 -4.14 8.28 -5.00
C GLU A 43 -3.05 7.33 -4.48
N THR A 44 -3.39 6.44 -3.54
CA THR A 44 -2.44 5.46 -3.00
C THR A 44 -2.06 4.41 -4.06
N VAL A 45 -3.00 3.99 -4.92
CA VAL A 45 -2.73 3.10 -6.05
C VAL A 45 -1.74 3.74 -7.04
N GLU A 46 -1.97 5.00 -7.44
CA GLU A 46 -1.06 5.69 -8.35
C GLU A 46 0.34 5.84 -7.76
N LEU A 47 0.42 6.19 -6.47
CA LEU A 47 1.70 6.32 -5.78
C LEU A 47 2.43 4.97 -5.67
N ALA A 48 1.70 3.88 -5.41
CA ALA A 48 2.27 2.54 -5.38
C ALA A 48 2.76 2.09 -6.76
N LYS A 49 2.04 2.42 -7.84
CA LYS A 49 2.48 2.17 -9.22
C LYS A 49 3.79 2.89 -9.54
N GLU A 50 3.91 4.16 -9.13
CA GLU A 50 5.14 4.95 -9.30
C GLU A 50 6.34 4.30 -8.61
N PHE A 51 6.18 3.90 -7.34
CA PHE A 51 7.29 3.30 -6.58
C PHE A 51 7.57 1.84 -6.96
N PHE A 52 6.57 1.08 -7.40
CA PHE A 52 6.76 -0.27 -7.92
C PHE A 52 7.70 -0.29 -9.12
N LEU A 53 7.59 0.71 -10.00
CA LEU A 53 8.46 0.83 -11.18
C LEU A 53 9.87 1.35 -10.85
N SER A 54 10.07 2.03 -9.72
CA SER A 54 11.30 2.77 -9.44
C SER A 54 12.16 2.21 -8.30
N THR A 55 11.73 1.16 -7.59
CA THR A 55 12.38 0.71 -6.34
C THR A 55 12.97 -0.71 -6.36
N GLU A 56 13.26 -1.25 -7.56
CA GLU A 56 13.92 -2.55 -7.78
C GLU A 56 13.46 -3.63 -6.77
N ASP A 57 12.19 -4.02 -6.89
CA ASP A 57 11.51 -4.99 -6.02
C ASP A 57 11.30 -4.60 -4.55
N THR A 58 11.54 -3.37 -4.12
CA THR A 58 11.28 -2.98 -2.72
C THR A 58 9.78 -2.76 -2.46
N VAL A 59 9.10 -1.93 -3.26
CA VAL A 59 7.64 -1.79 -3.19
C VAL A 59 6.99 -2.88 -4.03
N LEU A 60 6.10 -3.68 -3.44
CA LEU A 60 5.50 -4.83 -4.14
C LEU A 60 3.98 -4.75 -4.32
N GLY A 61 3.31 -3.86 -3.60
CA GLY A 61 1.87 -3.96 -3.54
C GLY A 61 1.19 -3.03 -2.55
N LEU A 62 -0.06 -3.41 -2.28
CA LEU A 62 -1.00 -2.68 -1.46
C LEU A 62 -1.61 -3.58 -0.40
N ASP A 63 -2.00 -2.94 0.69
CA ASP A 63 -2.83 -3.49 1.75
C ASP A 63 -4.15 -2.70 1.82
N LEU A 64 -5.30 -3.38 2.03
CA LEU A 64 -6.56 -2.71 2.40
C LEU A 64 -6.86 -3.01 3.87
N SER A 65 -6.77 -1.97 4.71
CA SER A 65 -6.89 -2.06 6.16
C SER A 65 -7.56 -0.82 6.77
N GLY A 66 -7.20 -0.42 7.98
CA GLY A 66 -7.90 0.62 8.74
C GLY A 66 -9.16 0.09 9.45
N ASP A 67 -10.05 0.98 9.88
CA ASP A 67 -11.24 0.61 10.63
C ASP A 67 -12.20 -0.26 9.78
N PRO A 68 -12.44 -1.54 10.15
CA PRO A 68 -13.28 -2.45 9.37
C PRO A 68 -14.78 -2.10 9.40
N THR A 69 -15.21 -1.17 10.25
CA THR A 69 -16.59 -0.68 10.31
C THR A 69 -16.85 0.49 9.36
N ILE A 70 -15.79 1.03 8.73
CA ILE A 70 -15.85 2.19 7.85
C ILE A 70 -15.60 1.77 6.40
N GLY A 71 -16.39 2.35 5.48
CA GLY A 71 -16.29 2.09 4.04
C GLY A 71 -16.91 0.75 3.64
N GLN A 72 -17.48 0.67 2.44
CA GLN A 72 -17.99 -0.58 1.90
C GLN A 72 -16.90 -1.24 1.05
N ALA A 73 -16.70 -2.56 1.17
CA ALA A 73 -15.68 -3.27 0.40
C ALA A 73 -15.77 -3.02 -1.12
N LYS A 74 -17.00 -2.86 -1.64
CA LYS A 74 -17.28 -2.54 -3.05
C LYS A 74 -16.66 -1.21 -3.49
N ASP A 75 -16.49 -0.25 -2.58
CA ASP A 75 -15.98 1.08 -2.90
C ASP A 75 -14.50 1.01 -3.28
N PHE A 76 -13.78 0.00 -2.80
CA PHE A 76 -12.35 -0.19 -3.07
C PHE A 76 -12.08 -1.18 -4.22
N LEU A 77 -13.12 -1.80 -4.78
CA LEU A 77 -12.94 -2.85 -5.78
C LEU A 77 -12.26 -2.31 -7.05
N GLU A 78 -12.69 -1.16 -7.54
CA GLU A 78 -12.11 -0.55 -8.74
C GLU A 78 -10.62 -0.19 -8.58
N PRO A 79 -10.18 0.56 -7.54
CA PRO A 79 -8.75 0.86 -7.36
C PRO A 79 -7.91 -0.40 -7.11
N LEU A 80 -8.43 -1.39 -6.37
CA LEU A 80 -7.71 -2.65 -6.14
C LEU A 80 -7.54 -3.47 -7.43
N LEU A 81 -8.56 -3.51 -8.28
CA LEU A 81 -8.46 -4.17 -9.58
C LEU A 81 -7.47 -3.47 -10.50
N GLU A 82 -7.42 -2.14 -10.48
CA GLU A 82 -6.41 -1.38 -11.21
C GLU A 82 -4.99 -1.73 -10.75
N ALA A 83 -4.75 -1.74 -9.44
CA ALA A 83 -3.47 -2.13 -8.88
C ALA A 83 -3.06 -3.54 -9.30
N LYS A 84 -3.98 -4.51 -9.20
CA LYS A 84 -3.72 -5.89 -9.64
C LYS A 84 -3.35 -5.97 -11.12
N LYS A 85 -4.02 -5.20 -11.98
CA LYS A 85 -3.69 -5.13 -13.42
C LYS A 85 -2.31 -4.54 -13.68
N ALA A 86 -1.85 -3.63 -12.82
CA ALA A 86 -0.50 -3.07 -12.88
C ALA A 86 0.58 -4.02 -12.35
N GLY A 87 0.22 -5.22 -11.87
CA GLY A 87 1.16 -6.21 -11.32
C GLY A 87 1.41 -6.08 -9.82
N LEU A 88 0.79 -5.10 -9.14
CA LEU A 88 0.89 -4.95 -7.70
C LEU A 88 0.22 -6.13 -6.98
N LYS A 89 0.89 -6.66 -5.96
CA LYS A 89 0.33 -7.67 -5.05
C LYS A 89 -0.69 -7.01 -4.12
N LEU A 90 -1.71 -7.76 -3.71
CA LEU A 90 -2.75 -7.27 -2.81
C LEU A 90 -2.80 -8.13 -1.55
N ALA A 91 -2.80 -7.47 -0.39
CA ALA A 91 -3.22 -8.02 0.88
C ALA A 91 -4.54 -7.36 1.28
N LEU A 92 -5.52 -8.13 1.74
CA LEU A 92 -6.85 -7.62 2.11
C LEU A 92 -7.20 -8.12 3.50
N HIS A 93 -7.47 -7.19 4.41
CA HIS A 93 -8.13 -7.53 5.65
C HIS A 93 -9.62 -7.79 5.38
N LEU A 94 -10.13 -8.95 5.82
CA LEU A 94 -11.49 -9.40 5.56
C LEU A 94 -12.07 -10.04 6.82
N ALA A 95 -13.37 -9.84 7.04
CA ALA A 95 -14.13 -10.43 8.16
C ALA A 95 -13.51 -10.16 9.55
N GLU A 96 -12.98 -8.95 9.76
CA GLU A 96 -12.37 -8.54 11.04
C GLU A 96 -13.41 -8.34 12.16
N VAL A 97 -14.67 -8.08 11.78
CA VAL A 97 -15.80 -7.87 12.69
C VAL A 97 -17.01 -8.68 12.24
N ASN A 98 -17.91 -8.98 13.17
CA ASN A 98 -19.16 -9.68 12.87
C ASN A 98 -20.14 -8.76 12.14
N ASN A 99 -20.91 -9.31 11.19
CA ASN A 99 -22.11 -8.66 10.66
C ASN A 99 -23.23 -8.82 11.69
N ILE A 100 -23.28 -7.91 12.67
CA ILE A 100 -24.36 -7.83 13.67
C ILE A 100 -25.45 -6.89 13.15
#